data_AF-Q2JII5-F1
#
_entry.id   AF-Q2JII5-F1
#
_cell.length_a   1.000
_cell.length_b   1.000
_cell.length_c   1.000
_cell.angle_alpha   90.00
_cell.angle_beta   90.00
_cell.angle_gamma   90.00
#
_symmetry.space_group_name_H-M   'P 1'
#
loop_
_entity.id
_entity.type
_entity.pdbx_description
1 polymer ?
#
loop_
_entity_poly.entity_id
_entity_poly.type
_entity_poly.pdbx_seq_one_letter_code
_entity_poly.pdbx_strand_id
1 'polypeptide(L)'
;MLLLFNLVLTLLLALGVAVLAGQNPTTLTVHFLMWRSVELPLGFLIAAAVGLGLLTVGLGSLLWPGRSFSATARQLQERVRQLEMQDQPPQ
;
A
#
# COMPACT_ATOMS: atom_id res chain seq x y z
N MET A 1 0.18 10.87 -16.67
CA MET A 1 0.12 11.65 -15.41
C MET A 1 0.23 10.79 -14.16
N LEU A 2 -0.52 9.69 -14.02
CA LEU A 2 -0.45 8.82 -12.83
C LEU A 2 0.94 8.25 -12.51
N LEU A 3 1.72 7.84 -13.52
CA LEU A 3 3.07 7.34 -13.29
C LEU A 3 4.01 8.41 -12.72
N LEU A 4 3.97 9.62 -13.28
CA LEU A 4 4.75 10.75 -12.80
C LEU A 4 4.34 11.12 -11.36
N PHE A 5 3.03 11.13 -11.09
CA PHE A 5 2.49 11.36 -9.75
C PHE A 5 3.01 10.33 -8.74
N ASN A 6 2.95 9.04 -9.07
CA ASN A 6 3.44 7.97 -8.20
C ASN A 6 4.95 8.05 -7.98
N LEU A 7 5.72 8.39 -9.02
CA LEU A 7 7.16 8.59 -8.93
C LEU A 7 7.50 9.73 -7.95
N VAL A 8 6.86 10.88 -8.11
CA VAL A 8 7.06 12.05 -7.22
C VAL A 8 6.69 11.69 -5.78
N LEU A 9 5.56 11.01 -5.58
CA LEU A 9 5.09 10.63 -4.25
C LEU A 9 6.04 9.62 -3.57
N THR A 10 6.55 8.65 -4.33
CA THR A 10 7.56 7.69 -3.85
C THR A 10 8.87 8.38 -3.50
N LEU A 11 9.31 9.34 -4.33
CA LEU A 11 10.53 10.10 -4.10
C LEU A 11 10.42 10.97 -2.84
N LEU A 12 9.29 11.64 -2.64
CA LEU A 12 9.02 12.43 -1.44
C LEU A 12 9.01 11.56 -0.18
N LEU A 13 8.39 10.37 -0.25
CA LEU A 13 8.40 9.41 0.86
C LEU A 13 9.84 8.96 1.18
N ALA A 14 10.63 8.61 0.16
CA ALA A 14 12.02 8.19 0.33
C ALA A 14 12.89 9.31 0.94
N LEU A 15 12.74 10.55 0.48
CA LEU A 15 13.39 11.72 1.06
C LEU A 15 12.99 11.92 2.52
N GLY A 16 11.69 11.83 2.84
CA GLY A 16 11.19 11.92 4.20
C GLY A 16 11.84 10.88 5.13
N VAL A 17 11.93 9.62 4.69
CA VAL A 17 12.60 8.56 5.44
C VAL A 17 14.09 8.84 5.59
N ALA A 18 14.78 9.28 4.54
CA ALA A 18 16.21 9.59 4.60
C ALA A 18 16.53 10.75 5.55
N VAL A 19 15.72 11.82 5.50
CA VAL A 19 15.83 12.97 6.39
C VAL A 19 15.52 12.58 7.84
N LEU A 20 14.49 11.77 8.06
CA LEU A 20 14.16 11.26 9.40
C LEU A 20 15.29 10.38 9.94
N ALA A 21 15.85 9.49 9.12
CA ALA A 21 16.97 8.63 9.47
C ALA A 21 18.23 9.43 9.81
N GLY A 22 18.57 10.45 9.01
CA GLY A 22 19.74 11.29 9.25
C GLY A 22 19.61 12.17 10.48
N GLN A 23 18.40 12.67 10.76
CA GLN A 23 18.14 13.52 11.94
C GLN A 23 17.91 12.72 13.23
N ASN A 24 17.53 11.45 13.14
CA ASN A 24 17.26 10.60 14.29
C ASN A 24 18.22 9.40 14.25
N PRO A 25 19.48 9.59 14.68
CA PRO A 25 20.46 8.50 14.79
C PRO A 25 20.14 7.52 15.94
N THR A 26 18.94 7.61 16.52
CA THR A 26 18.44 6.73 17.58
C THR A 26 18.57 5.27 17.14
N THR A 27 19.30 4.51 17.94
CA THR A 27 19.38 3.06 17.80
C THR A 27 18.27 2.42 18.63
N LEU A 28 17.65 1.40 18.04
CA LEU A 28 16.63 0.59 18.67
C LEU A 28 17.17 -0.80 18.92
N THR A 29 16.71 -1.41 20.01
CA THR A 29 16.94 -2.83 20.24
C THR A 29 15.63 -3.53 20.52
N VAL A 30 15.36 -4.59 19.77
CA VAL A 30 14.20 -5.45 20.00
C VAL A 30 14.55 -6.44 21.11
N HIS A 31 13.76 -6.43 22.18
CA HIS A 31 13.85 -7.40 23.26
C HIS A 31 12.66 -8.34 23.17
N PHE A 32 12.92 -9.64 23.21
CA PHE A 32 11.89 -10.67 23.21
C PHE A 32 12.26 -11.78 24.17
N LEU A 33 11.53 -11.90 25.28
CA LEU A 33 11.85 -12.81 26.39
C LEU A 33 13.30 -12.57 26.87
N MET A 34 14.21 -13.53 26.67
CA MET A 34 15.65 -13.42 26.97
C MET A 34 16.51 -12.98 25.78
N TRP A 35 15.92 -12.86 24.59
CA TRP A 35 16.65 -12.51 23.38
C TRP A 35 16.69 -10.99 23.18
N ARG A 36 17.86 -10.48 22.81
CA ARG A 36 18.11 -9.07 22.47
C ARG A 36 18.68 -9.01 21.05
N SER A 37 18.08 -8.18 20.20
CA SER A 37 18.61 -7.95 18.85
C SER A 37 19.90 -7.14 18.88
N VAL A 38 20.58 -7.08 17.74
CA VAL A 38 21.63 -6.06 17.53
C VAL A 38 20.98 -4.67 17.54
N GLU A 39 21.75 -3.65 17.88
CA GLU A 39 21.33 -2.26 17.77
C GLU A 39 21.11 -1.88 16.30
N LEU A 40 19.87 -1.55 15.98
CA LEU A 40 19.45 -1.19 14.63
C LEU A 40 19.10 0.29 14.58
N PRO A 41 19.64 1.06 13.63
CA PRO A 41 19.23 2.45 13.43
C PRO A 41 17.73 2.52 13.13
N LEU A 42 17.02 3.46 13.77
CA LEU A 42 15.59 3.68 13.52
C LEU A 42 15.29 3.85 12.02
N GLY A 43 16.14 4.60 11.32
CA GLY A 43 16.02 4.80 9.87
C GLY A 43 16.06 3.50 9.07
N PHE A 44 16.91 2.55 9.47
CA PHE A 44 16.98 1.24 8.83
C PHE A 44 15.69 0.44 9.04
N LEU A 45 15.12 0.48 10.26
CA LEU A 45 13.87 -0.21 10.58
C LEU A 45 12.71 0.33 9.73
N ILE A 46 12.60 1.66 9.61
CA ILE A 46 11.56 2.31 8.80
C ILE A 46 11.74 1.96 7.32
N ALA A 47 12.97 2.04 6.79
CA ALA A 47 13.25 1.68 5.40
C ALA A 47 12.91 0.21 5.10
N ALA A 48 13.25 -0.70 6.01
CA ALA A 48 12.91 -2.11 5.90
C ALA A 48 11.39 -2.35 5.94
N ALA A 49 10.67 -1.68 6.85
CA ALA A 49 9.21 -1.80 6.95
C ALA A 49 8.50 -1.29 5.69
N VAL A 50 8.90 -0.13 5.17
CA VAL A 50 8.38 0.41 3.90
C VAL A 50 8.70 -0.53 2.75
N GLY A 51 9.95 -1.02 2.66
CA GLY A 51 10.38 -1.96 1.63
C GLY A 51 9.57 -3.26 1.65
N LEU A 52 9.37 -3.85 2.83
CA LEU A 52 8.54 -5.05 3.00
C LEU A 52 7.07 -4.79 2.67
N GLY A 53 6.52 -3.63 3.03
CA GLY A 53 5.17 -3.23 2.64
C GLY A 53 5.01 -3.14 1.12
N LEU A 54 5.97 -2.53 0.43
CA LEU A 54 5.95 -2.44 -1.03
C LEU A 54 6.10 -3.82 -1.70
N LEU A 55 7.00 -4.66 -1.18
CA LEU A 55 7.21 -6.02 -1.68
C LEU A 55 5.95 -6.88 -1.48
N THR A 56 5.32 -6.81 -0.31
CA THR A 56 4.10 -7.58 -0.02
C THR A 56 2.93 -7.16 -0.89
N VAL A 57 2.74 -5.85 -1.13
CA VAL A 57 1.72 -5.35 -2.05
C VAL A 57 2.03 -5.77 -3.50
N GLY A 58 3.27 -5.61 -3.94
CA GLY A 58 3.69 -5.97 -5.29
C GLY A 58 3.54 -7.47 -5.58
N LEU A 59 4.09 -8.30 -4.70
CA LEU A 59 3.99 -9.77 -4.78
C LEU A 59 2.55 -10.24 -4.57
N GLY A 60 1.80 -9.63 -3.66
CA GLY A 60 0.39 -9.93 -3.45
C GLY A 60 -0.44 -9.72 -4.72
N SER A 61 -0.18 -8.65 -5.47
CA SER A 61 -0.87 -8.40 -6.74
C SER A 61 -0.52 -9.43 -7.83
N LEU A 62 0.70 -9.97 -7.80
CA LEU A 62 1.17 -10.99 -8.74
C LEU A 62 0.63 -12.39 -8.41
N LEU A 63 0.64 -12.75 -7.13
CA LEU A 63 0.24 -14.08 -6.64
C LEU A 63 -1.27 -14.22 -6.51
N TRP A 64 -1.97 -13.13 -6.20
CA TRP A 64 -3.42 -13.08 -6.12
C TRP A 64 -3.89 -11.85 -6.91
N PRO A 65 -3.99 -11.96 -8.25
CA PRO A 65 -4.60 -10.91 -9.06
C PRO A 65 -6.06 -10.78 -8.63
N GLY A 66 -6.31 -9.91 -7.65
CA GLY A 66 -7.63 -9.69 -7.11
C GLY A 66 -8.59 -9.38 -8.24
N ARG A 67 -9.79 -9.97 -8.19
CA ARG A 67 -10.91 -9.65 -9.09
C ARG A 67 -10.90 -8.15 -9.33
N SER A 68 -10.58 -7.76 -10.56
CA SER A 68 -10.42 -6.38 -10.94
C SER A 68 -11.61 -5.58 -10.39
N PHE A 69 -11.34 -4.58 -9.56
CA PHE A 69 -12.38 -3.69 -9.04
C PHE A 69 -13.22 -3.12 -10.20
N SER A 70 -12.60 -2.94 -11.37
CA SER A 70 -13.29 -2.56 -12.60
C SER A 70 -14.29 -3.60 -13.13
N ALA A 71 -14.02 -4.90 -12.97
CA ALA A 71 -14.94 -5.96 -13.39
C ALA A 71 -16.16 -6.02 -12.46
N THR A 72 -15.94 -5.87 -11.16
CA THR A 72 -17.02 -5.81 -10.16
C THR A 72 -17.87 -4.54 -10.34
N ALA A 73 -17.23 -3.40 -10.63
CA ALA A 73 -17.93 -2.14 -10.90
C ALA A 73 -18.81 -2.22 -12.16
N ARG A 74 -18.35 -2.89 -13.23
CA ARG A 74 -19.15 -3.15 -14.43
C ARG A 74 -20.38 -4.01 -14.12
N GLN A 75 -20.21 -5.09 -13.35
CA GLN A 75 -21.34 -5.94 -12.94
C GLN A 75 -22.36 -5.18 -12.09
N LEU A 76 -21.93 -4.28 -11.20
CA LEU A 76 -22.85 -3.45 -10.43
C LEU A 76 -23.62 -2.48 -11.32
N GLN A 77 -22.97 -1.84 -12.28
CA GLN A 77 -23.64 -0.94 -13.24
C GLN A 77 -24.71 -1.67 -14.05
N GLU A 78 -24.42 -2.88 -14.52
CA GLU A 78 -25.40 -3.70 -15.23
C GLU A 78 -26.59 -4.06 -14.34
N ARG A 79 -26.35 -4.42 -13.08
CA ARG A 79 -27.44 -4.70 -12.12
C ARG A 79 -28.28 -3.47 -11.79
N VAL A 80 -27.66 -2.30 -11.62
CA VAL A 80 -28.38 -1.04 -11.39
C VAL A 80 -29.28 -0.73 -12.60
N ARG A 81 -28.76 -0.88 -13.82
CA ARG A 81 -29.52 -0.63 -15.05
C ARG A 81 -30.72 -1.59 -15.21
N GLN A 82 -30.55 -2.84 -14.80
CA GLN A 82 -31.65 -3.81 -14.80
C GLN A 82 -32.75 -3.45 -13.79
N LEU A 83 -32.38 -2.96 -12.61
CA LEU A 83 -33.33 -2.49 -11.60
C LEU A 83 -34.08 -1.24 -12.07
N GLU A 84 -33.37 -0.29 -12.69
CA GLU A 84 -34.00 0.91 -13.28
C GLU A 84 -35.02 0.56 -14.38
N MET A 85 -34.73 -0.43 -15.22
CA MET A 85 -35.68 -0.89 -16.25
C MET A 85 -36.87 -1.67 -15.67
N GLN A 86 -36.69 -2.34 -14.53
CA GLN A 86 -37.76 -3.09 -13.87
C GLN A 86 -38.72 -2.18 -13.09
N ASP A 87 -38.22 -1.06 -12.56
CA ASP A 87 -39.01 -0.09 -11.79
C ASP A 87 -39.80 0.89 -12.66
N GLN A 88 -39.60 0.85 -13.99
CA GLN A 88 -40.32 1.74 -14.91
C GLN A 88 -41.73 1.20 -15.20
N PRO A 89 -42.80 1.88 -14.75
CA PRO A 89 -44.17 1.37 -14.88
C PRO A 89 -44.61 1.35 -16.36
N PRO A 90 -45.47 0.39 -16.75
CA PRO A 90 -46.02 0.34 -18.11
C PRO A 90 -46.84 1.61 -18.37
N GLN A 91 -46.53 2.28 -19.49
CA GLN A 91 -47.30 3.42 -20.00
C GLN A 91 -48.63 2.97 -20.60
#